data_AF-A0AAW2WW99-F1
#
_entry.id   AF-A0AAW2WW99-F1
#
_cell.length_a   1.000
_cell.length_b   1.000
_cell.length_c   1.000
_cell.angle_alpha   90.00
_cell.angle_beta   90.00
_cell.angle_gamma   90.00
#
_symmetry.space_group_name_H-M   'P 1'
#
loop_
_entity.id
_entity.type
_entity.pdbx_description
1 polymer ?
#
loop_
_entity_poly.entity_id
_entity_poly.type
_entity_poly.pdbx_seq_one_letter_code
_entity_poly.pdbx_strand_id
1 'polypeptide(L)'
;MRGPKRASKIRKLFNLSKEDDVRKNYILNGLSDMFYNVYSSAKTARALWESLEKKYKTEDAGLKKFIVGKFLEFKMVDSKTVMNQVQEFQMILHDLHAEGMTLSESFQVAAMIEKLPPLWKDFKNYLKHKRKEMGLRI
;
A
#
# COMPACT_ATOMS: atom_id res chain seq x y z
N MET A 1 11.26 18.24 47.07
CA MET A 1 12.13 18.65 45.93
C MET A 1 11.64 17.99 44.63
N ARG A 2 10.84 18.70 43.80
CA ARG A 2 10.37 18.22 42.49
C ARG A 2 11.42 18.61 41.42
N GLY A 3 12.38 17.72 41.18
CA GLY A 3 13.67 18.02 40.54
C GLY A 3 13.73 18.17 39.00
N PRO A 4 14.97 18.33 38.44
CA PRO A 4 15.30 18.70 37.05
C PRO A 4 14.73 17.79 35.95
N LYS A 5 14.34 16.55 36.29
CA LYS A 5 13.69 15.62 35.35
C LYS A 5 12.36 16.16 34.79
N ARG A 6 11.60 16.95 35.56
CA ARG A 6 10.34 17.54 35.10
C ARG A 6 10.55 18.65 34.06
N ALA A 7 11.59 19.47 34.26
CA ALA A 7 11.96 20.54 33.32
C ALA A 7 12.46 19.99 31.97
N SER A 8 13.24 18.90 31.99
CA SER A 8 13.71 18.23 30.77
C SER A 8 12.55 17.68 29.91
N LYS A 9 11.54 17.08 30.55
CA LYS A 9 10.34 16.58 29.86
C LYS A 9 9.52 17.71 29.23
N ILE A 10 9.35 18.82 29.95
CA ILE A 10 8.63 20.01 29.43
C ILE A 10 9.37 20.61 28.22
N ARG A 11 10.69 20.74 28.28
CA ARG A 11 11.50 21.25 27.16
C ARG A 11 11.39 20.36 25.91
N LYS A 12 11.42 19.03 26.08
CA LYS A 12 11.21 18.08 24.97
C LYS A 12 9.83 18.23 24.35
N LEU A 13 8.77 18.31 25.16
CA LEU A 13 7.39 18.50 24.67
C LEU A 13 7.23 19.82 23.93
N PHE A 14 7.83 20.89 24.43
CA PHE A 14 7.80 22.20 23.79
C PHE A 14 8.51 22.21 22.43
N ASN A 15 9.68 21.59 22.32
CA ASN A 15 10.40 21.47 21.05
C ASN A 15 9.62 20.63 20.04
N LEU A 16 9.01 19.51 20.48
CA LEU A 16 8.15 18.68 19.62
C LEU A 16 6.94 19.47 19.10
N SER A 17 6.32 20.30 19.94
CA SER A 17 5.22 21.19 19.51
C SER A 17 5.68 22.19 18.46
N LYS A 18 6.84 22.83 18.66
CA LYS A 18 7.39 23.79 17.69
C LYS A 18 7.71 23.13 16.35
N GLU A 19 8.29 21.94 16.35
CA GLU A 19 8.57 21.20 15.11
C GLU A 19 7.28 20.84 14.36
N ASP A 20 6.22 20.47 15.08
CA ASP A 20 4.92 20.17 14.49
C ASP A 20 4.26 21.42 13.89
N ASP A 21 4.32 22.56 14.58
CA ASP A 21 3.82 23.84 14.07
C ASP A 21 4.54 24.28 12.79
N VAL A 22 5.86 24.09 12.73
CA VAL A 22 6.65 24.38 11.53
C VAL A 22 6.19 23.51 10.35
N ARG A 23 6.05 22.20 10.56
CA ARG A 23 5.55 21.27 9.52
C ARG A 23 4.14 21.63 9.07
N LYS A 24 3.27 22.01 10.01
CA LYS A 24 1.90 22.44 9.72
C LYS A 24 1.89 23.69 8.84
N ASN A 25 2.70 24.69 9.15
CA ASN A 25 2.84 25.90 8.34
C ASN A 25 3.35 25.60 6.93
N TYR A 26 4.31 24.68 6.78
CA TYR A 26 4.76 24.25 5.46
C TYR A 26 3.62 23.68 4.61
N ILE A 27 2.75 22.84 5.19
CA ILE A 27 1.59 22.28 4.49
C ILE A 27 0.57 23.38 4.15
N LEU A 28 0.26 24.26 5.10
CA LEU A 28 -0.72 25.34 4.92
C LEU A 28 -0.29 26.35 3.85
N ASN A 29 1.00 26.67 3.77
CA ASN A 29 1.54 27.59 2.76
C ASN A 29 1.44 27.03 1.33
N GLY A 30 1.24 25.72 1.17
CA GLY A 30 0.97 25.10 -0.14
C GLY A 30 -0.50 25.17 -0.56
N LEU A 31 -1.40 25.67 0.30
CA LEU A 31 -2.84 25.78 0.04
C LEU A 31 -3.20 27.17 -0.49
N SER A 32 -4.27 27.26 -1.30
CA SER A 32 -4.86 28.56 -1.64
C SER A 32 -5.57 29.18 -0.44
N ASP A 33 -5.76 30.50 -0.46
CA ASP A 33 -6.39 31.27 0.63
C ASP A 33 -7.74 30.70 1.09
N MET A 34 -8.53 30.17 0.15
CA MET A 34 -9.81 29.53 0.44
C MET A 34 -9.65 28.29 1.34
N PHE A 35 -8.63 27.46 1.08
CA PHE A 35 -8.37 26.24 1.85
C PHE A 35 -7.58 26.52 3.11
N TYR A 36 -6.67 27.49 3.09
CA TYR A 36 -5.90 27.90 4.27
C TYR A 36 -6.82 28.17 5.46
N ASN A 37 -7.88 28.96 5.27
CA ASN A 37 -8.81 29.32 6.35
C ASN A 37 -9.59 28.13 6.91
N VAL A 38 -9.94 27.15 6.07
CA VAL A 38 -10.66 25.94 6.48
C VAL A 38 -9.76 25.03 7.31
N TYR A 39 -8.49 24.93 6.94
CA TYR A 39 -7.58 23.93 7.50
C TYR A 39 -6.61 24.46 8.56
N SER A 40 -6.51 25.79 8.75
CA SER A 40 -5.60 26.42 9.72
C SER A 40 -5.90 26.05 11.18
N SER A 41 -7.14 25.68 11.47
CA SER A 41 -7.60 25.23 12.81
C SER A 41 -7.09 23.83 13.22
N ALA A 42 -6.45 23.09 12.31
CA ALA A 42 -5.90 21.78 12.62
C ALA A 42 -4.88 21.84 13.77
N LYS A 43 -5.03 20.94 14.75
CA LYS A 43 -4.20 20.91 15.96
C LYS A 43 -2.79 20.42 15.71
N THR A 44 -2.57 19.58 14.69
CA THR A 44 -1.25 19.05 14.35
C THR A 44 -1.05 18.96 12.85
N ALA A 45 0.21 18.92 12.40
CA ALA A 45 0.56 18.69 11.00
C ALA A 45 -0.01 17.37 10.47
N ARG A 46 0.00 16.32 11.31
CA ARG A 46 -0.59 15.01 10.96
C ARG A 46 -2.10 15.08 10.75
N ALA A 47 -2.84 15.72 11.67
CA ALA A 47 -4.29 15.83 11.55
C ALA A 47 -4.71 16.69 10.34
N LEU A 48 -3.91 17.72 10.03
CA LEU A 48 -4.04 18.51 8.81
C LEU A 48 -3.88 17.62 7.57
N TRP A 49 -2.77 16.88 7.49
CA TRP A 49 -2.47 16.00 6.36
C TRP A 49 -3.55 14.92 6.17
N GLU A 50 -3.96 14.23 7.25
CA GLU A 50 -5.02 13.22 7.21
C GLU A 50 -6.37 13.80 6.73
N SER A 51 -6.68 15.05 7.10
CA SER A 51 -7.91 15.72 6.65
C SER A 51 -7.87 16.10 5.17
N LEU A 52 -6.71 16.55 4.68
CA LEU A 52 -6.49 16.82 3.25
C LEU A 52 -6.55 15.53 2.45
N GLU A 53 -5.86 14.50 2.92
CA GLU A 53 -5.88 13.17 2.33
C GLU A 53 -7.31 12.61 2.31
N LYS A 54 -8.04 12.63 3.40
CA LYS A 54 -9.44 12.14 3.42
C LYS A 54 -10.36 12.88 2.44
N LYS A 55 -10.18 14.20 2.26
CA LYS A 55 -11.10 15.02 1.46
C LYS A 55 -10.73 15.06 -0.03
N TYR A 56 -9.45 14.89 -0.36
CA TYR A 56 -8.94 15.03 -1.73
C TYR A 56 -8.24 13.80 -2.27
N LYS A 57 -7.94 12.79 -1.43
CA LYS A 57 -7.64 11.45 -1.92
C LYS A 57 -8.97 10.88 -2.40
N THR A 58 -9.25 11.13 -3.67
CA THR A 58 -10.31 10.44 -4.37
C THR A 58 -9.97 8.96 -4.29
N GLU A 59 -10.83 8.15 -3.68
CA GLU A 59 -10.87 6.74 -4.06
C GLU A 59 -11.21 6.74 -5.54
N ASP A 60 -10.19 6.70 -6.38
CA ASP A 60 -10.39 6.69 -7.81
C ASP A 60 -10.99 5.32 -8.12
N ALA A 61 -12.32 5.26 -8.18
CA ALA A 61 -13.04 4.06 -8.58
C ALA A 61 -12.57 3.57 -9.97
N GLY A 62 -12.06 4.49 -10.80
CA GLY A 62 -11.37 4.19 -12.04
C GLY A 62 -10.05 3.46 -11.80
N LEU A 63 -9.23 3.91 -10.85
CA LEU A 63 -7.98 3.24 -10.46
C LEU A 63 -8.23 1.84 -9.88
N LYS A 64 -9.17 1.69 -8.95
CA LYS A 64 -9.55 0.37 -8.41
C LYS A 64 -10.02 -0.57 -9.51
N LYS A 65 -10.94 -0.10 -10.38
CA LYS A 65 -11.42 -0.86 -11.54
C LYS A 65 -10.30 -1.22 -12.51
N PHE A 66 -9.36 -0.31 -12.73
CA PHE A 66 -8.23 -0.52 -13.62
C PHE A 66 -7.25 -1.56 -13.09
N ILE A 67 -6.90 -1.51 -11.80
CA ILE A 67 -6.02 -2.50 -11.15
C ILE A 67 -6.70 -3.89 -11.17
N VAL A 68 -8.00 -3.96 -10.86
CA VAL A 68 -8.77 -5.20 -10.98
C VAL A 68 -8.77 -5.72 -12.42
N GLY A 69 -8.96 -4.83 -13.40
CA GLY A 69 -8.86 -5.17 -14.82
C GLY A 69 -7.50 -5.77 -15.18
N LYS A 70 -6.41 -5.09 -14.80
CA LYS A 70 -5.03 -5.60 -14.96
C LYS A 70 -4.85 -6.98 -14.36
N PHE A 71 -5.30 -7.21 -13.13
CA PHE A 71 -5.21 -8.51 -12.48
C PHE A 71 -5.96 -9.62 -13.24
N LEU A 72 -7.19 -9.33 -13.68
CA LEU A 72 -8.03 -10.29 -14.39
C LEU A 72 -7.45 -10.62 -15.78
N GLU A 73 -6.98 -9.61 -16.50
CA GLU A 73 -6.48 -9.73 -17.86
C GLU A 73 -5.04 -10.24 -17.95
N PHE A 74 -4.24 -10.06 -16.89
CA PHE A 74 -2.85 -10.53 -16.85
C PHE A 74 -2.77 -12.02 -17.15
N LYS A 75 -1.90 -12.41 -18.08
CA LYS A 75 -1.58 -13.80 -18.43
C LYS A 75 -0.12 -13.85 -18.82
N MET A 76 0.60 -14.88 -18.38
CA MET A 76 1.97 -15.06 -18.82
C MET A 76 2.00 -15.56 -20.27
N VAL A 77 3.03 -15.13 -20.99
CA VAL A 77 3.33 -15.55 -22.36
C VAL A 77 4.66 -16.28 -22.40
N ASP A 78 4.80 -17.17 -23.39
CA ASP A 78 5.99 -18.01 -23.55
C ASP A 78 7.22 -17.22 -24.03
N SER A 79 7.02 -16.03 -24.61
CA SER A 79 8.09 -15.18 -25.14
C SER A 79 8.90 -14.42 -24.08
N LYS A 80 8.46 -14.44 -22.82
CA LYS A 80 9.11 -13.78 -21.69
C LYS A 80 9.50 -14.82 -20.64
N THR A 81 10.56 -14.53 -19.88
CA THR A 81 10.92 -15.38 -18.73
C THR A 81 9.81 -15.40 -17.69
N VAL A 82 9.57 -16.55 -17.06
CA VAL A 82 8.59 -16.67 -15.97
C VAL A 82 8.91 -15.72 -14.81
N MET A 83 10.19 -15.55 -14.45
CA MET A 83 10.59 -14.72 -13.32
C MET A 83 10.17 -13.24 -13.47
N ASN A 84 10.45 -12.63 -14.62
CA ASN A 84 10.02 -11.24 -14.87
C ASN A 84 8.49 -11.10 -14.80
N GLN A 85 7.75 -12.07 -15.33
CA GLN A 85 6.29 -12.04 -15.32
C GLN A 85 5.72 -12.30 -13.92
N VAL A 86 6.40 -13.09 -13.07
CA VAL A 86 6.06 -13.24 -11.65
C VAL A 86 6.21 -11.89 -10.92
N GLN A 87 7.28 -11.15 -11.18
CA GLN A 87 7.46 -9.81 -10.61
C GLN A 87 6.38 -8.83 -11.10
N GLU A 88 6.06 -8.84 -12.39
CA GLU A 88 4.93 -8.06 -12.96
C GLU A 88 3.62 -8.38 -12.22
N PHE A 89 3.32 -9.66 -11.96
CA PHE A 89 2.13 -10.05 -11.22
C PHE A 89 2.16 -9.66 -9.74
N GLN A 90 3.32 -9.76 -9.08
CA GLN A 90 3.50 -9.32 -7.70
C GLN A 90 3.26 -7.81 -7.53
N MET A 91 3.66 -6.99 -8.50
CA MET A 91 3.34 -5.56 -8.50
C MET A 91 1.83 -5.32 -8.56
N ILE A 92 1.10 -6.07 -9.38
CA ILE A 92 -0.37 -5.97 -9.45
C ILE A 92 -1.02 -6.34 -8.11
N LEU A 93 -0.53 -7.39 -7.45
CA LEU A 93 -1.02 -7.78 -6.11
C LEU A 93 -0.72 -6.71 -5.06
N HIS A 94 0.46 -6.08 -5.14
CA HIS A 94 0.82 -4.97 -4.26
C HIS A 94 -0.12 -3.77 -4.45
N ASP A 95 -0.43 -3.40 -5.70
CA ASP A 95 -1.36 -2.31 -6.02
C ASP A 95 -2.78 -2.60 -5.53
N LEU A 96 -3.25 -3.86 -5.65
CA LEU A 96 -4.53 -4.29 -5.07
C LEU A 96 -4.55 -4.09 -3.56
N HIS A 97 -3.50 -4.52 -2.87
CA HIS A 97 -3.38 -4.37 -1.42
C HIS A 97 -3.32 -2.90 -0.99
N ALA A 98 -2.60 -2.05 -1.72
CA ALA A 98 -2.52 -0.61 -1.46
C ALA A 98 -3.89 0.08 -1.57
N GLU A 99 -4.77 -0.39 -2.46
CA GLU A 99 -6.17 0.05 -2.60
C GLU A 99 -7.15 -0.63 -1.62
N GLY A 100 -6.64 -1.42 -0.67
CA GLY A 100 -7.44 -2.10 0.35
C GLY A 100 -8.10 -3.41 -0.12
N MET A 101 -7.81 -3.88 -1.34
CA MET A 101 -8.32 -5.14 -1.90
C MET A 101 -7.40 -6.32 -1.52
N THR A 102 -7.48 -6.74 -0.26
CA THR A 102 -6.66 -7.86 0.23
C THR A 102 -7.20 -9.21 -0.25
N LEU A 103 -6.35 -10.01 -0.89
CA LEU A 103 -6.66 -11.37 -1.33
C LEU A 103 -6.01 -12.40 -0.40
N SER A 104 -6.66 -13.53 -0.13
CA SER A 104 -6.05 -14.61 0.66
C SER A 104 -4.83 -15.18 -0.04
N GLU A 105 -3.84 -15.63 0.73
CA GLU A 105 -2.63 -16.26 0.18
C GLU A 105 -2.97 -17.44 -0.75
N SER A 106 -3.94 -18.27 -0.35
CA SER A 106 -4.44 -19.38 -1.17
C SER A 106 -5.00 -18.92 -2.52
N PHE A 107 -5.70 -17.78 -2.56
CA PHE A 107 -6.21 -17.21 -3.79
C PHE A 107 -5.08 -16.64 -4.66
N GLN A 108 -4.10 -15.97 -4.06
CA GLN A 108 -2.94 -15.45 -4.78
C GLN A 108 -2.14 -16.57 -5.45
N VAL A 109 -1.88 -17.67 -4.72
CA VAL A 109 -1.20 -18.86 -5.26
C VAL A 109 -2.01 -19.50 -6.39
N ALA A 110 -3.31 -19.70 -6.19
CA ALA A 110 -4.18 -20.25 -7.23
C ALA A 110 -4.21 -19.36 -8.48
N ALA A 111 -4.31 -18.04 -8.31
CA ALA A 111 -4.29 -17.08 -9.40
C ALA A 111 -2.96 -17.16 -10.17
N MET A 112 -1.81 -17.18 -9.48
CA MET A 112 -0.50 -17.32 -10.11
C MET A 112 -0.39 -18.60 -10.95
N ILE A 113 -0.85 -19.74 -10.42
CA ILE A 113 -0.89 -21.01 -11.14
C ILE A 113 -1.79 -20.89 -12.38
N GLU A 114 -2.92 -20.19 -12.28
CA GLU A 114 -3.78 -19.93 -13.43
C GLU A 114 -3.11 -19.07 -14.50
N LYS A 115 -2.24 -18.13 -14.11
CA LYS A 115 -1.57 -17.21 -15.03
C LYS A 115 -0.36 -17.81 -15.74
N LEU A 116 0.11 -19.01 -15.37
CA LEU A 116 1.29 -19.65 -15.96
C LEU A 116 1.24 -19.73 -17.50
N PRO A 117 2.39 -19.68 -18.18
CA PRO A 117 2.45 -19.70 -19.63
C PRO A 117 1.86 -20.98 -20.24
N PRO A 118 1.38 -20.95 -21.50
CA PRO A 118 0.86 -22.13 -22.18
C PRO A 118 1.82 -23.33 -22.19
N LEU A 119 3.14 -23.10 -22.35
CA LEU A 119 4.14 -24.18 -22.31
C LEU A 119 4.22 -24.89 -20.94
N TRP A 120 3.66 -24.30 -19.89
CA TRP A 120 3.63 -24.85 -18.53
C TRP A 120 2.32 -25.58 -18.20
N LYS A 121 1.50 -25.90 -19.22
CA LYS A 121 0.18 -26.54 -19.03
C LYS A 121 0.25 -27.81 -18.19
N ASP A 122 1.22 -28.70 -18.43
CA ASP A 122 1.33 -29.96 -17.70
C ASP A 122 1.76 -29.73 -16.24
N PHE A 123 2.68 -28.80 -16.01
CA PHE A 123 3.08 -28.38 -14.66
C PHE A 123 1.92 -27.72 -13.91
N LYS A 124 1.15 -26.87 -14.58
CA LYS A 124 -0.07 -26.25 -14.05
C LYS A 124 -1.09 -27.32 -13.64
N ASN A 125 -1.32 -28.33 -14.48
CA ASN A 125 -2.21 -29.46 -14.15
C ASN A 125 -1.69 -30.24 -12.95
N TYR A 126 -0.39 -30.53 -12.91
CA TYR A 126 0.25 -31.17 -11.77
C TYR A 126 0.01 -30.41 -10.46
N LEU A 127 0.21 -29.09 -10.45
CA LEU A 127 -0.02 -28.26 -9.26
C LEU A 127 -1.47 -28.26 -8.78
N LYS A 128 -2.45 -28.24 -9.71
CA LYS A 128 -3.88 -28.29 -9.37
C LYS A 128 -4.28 -29.60 -8.68
N HIS A 129 -3.64 -30.70 -9.05
CA HIS A 129 -3.96 -32.03 -8.53
C HIS A 129 -3.11 -32.42 -7.32
N LYS A 130 -2.11 -31.60 -6.95
CA LYS A 130 -1.21 -31.87 -5.83
C LYS A 130 -1.87 -31.49 -4.49
N ARG A 131 -2.52 -32.47 -3.84
CA ARG A 131 -3.23 -32.28 -2.55
C ARG A 131 -2.42 -32.65 -1.29
N LYS A 132 -1.16 -33.11 -1.41
CA LYS A 132 -0.34 -33.54 -0.26
C LYS A 132 1.13 -33.14 -0.38
N GLU A 133 1.71 -32.75 0.76
CA GLU A 133 3.10 -32.35 0.98
C GLU A 133 4.11 -33.31 0.35
N MET A 134 5.12 -32.74 -0.32
CA MET A 134 6.37 -33.49 -0.55
C MET A 134 7.17 -33.41 0.74
N GLY A 135 7.07 -34.44 1.57
CA GLY A 135 8.08 -34.69 2.59
C GLY A 135 9.42 -34.91 1.86
N LEU A 136 10.38 -34.01 2.09
CA LEU A 136 11.77 -34.28 1.76
C LEU A 136 12.21 -35.43 2.65
N ARG A 137 12.36 -36.62 2.05
CA ARG A 137 13.21 -37.64 2.66
C ARG A 137 14.64 -37.18 2.48
N ILE A 138 15.18 -36.60 3.54
CA ILE A 138 16.63 -36.54 3.79
C ILE A 138 17.07 -37.98 4.09
#